data_AF-A0A8R1ET88-F1
#
_entry.id   AF-A0A8R1ET88-F1
#
_cell.length_a   1.000
_cell.length_b   1.000
_cell.length_c   1.000
_cell.angle_alpha   90.00
_cell.angle_beta   90.00
_cell.angle_gamma   90.00
#
_symmetry.space_group_name_H-M   'P 1'
#
loop_
_entity.id
_entity.type
_entity.pdbx_description
1 polymer ?
#
loop_
_entity_poly.entity_id
_entity_poly.type
_entity_poly.pdbx_seq_one_letter_code
_entity_poly.pdbx_strand_id
1 'polypeptide(L)'
;WPDWIQFGTSSTLTVRFFERGLGFALIIVLTILNLYAIDKYASKFQVVVTIAKLLSLAVIIATGFYFLVFKGWTQNLEHPFAGSNTSPGQISLAFYGALWSFAGWDILNYGTPEIYKPRR
;
A
#
# COMPACT_ATOMS: atom_id res chain seq x y z
N TRP A 1 -6.09 6.29 41.77
CA TRP A 1 -5.49 6.45 40.42
C TRP A 1 -6.57 6.15 39.38
N PRO A 2 -6.65 6.82 38.22
CA PRO A 2 -7.81 6.70 37.33
C PRO A 2 -7.73 5.45 36.42
N ASP A 3 -8.73 4.56 36.52
CA ASP A 3 -8.76 3.25 35.84
C ASP A 3 -8.97 3.32 34.31
N TRP A 4 -9.48 4.45 33.80
CA TRP A 4 -9.74 4.64 32.37
C TRP A 4 -8.47 4.78 31.52
N ILE A 5 -7.35 5.20 32.11
CA ILE A 5 -6.05 5.25 31.43
C ILE A 5 -5.52 3.83 31.18
N GLN A 6 -5.70 2.92 32.16
CA GLN A 6 -5.28 1.52 32.07
C GLN A 6 -6.11 0.75 31.02
N PHE A 7 -7.39 1.07 30.86
CA PHE A 7 -8.25 0.45 29.84
C PHE A 7 -7.89 0.87 28.41
N GLY A 8 -7.56 2.16 28.20
CA GLY A 8 -7.10 2.69 26.90
C GLY A 8 -5.72 2.18 26.50
N THR A 9 -4.79 2.03 27.46
CA THR A 9 -3.47 1.46 27.19
C THR A 9 -3.53 -0.06 26.97
N SER A 10 -4.33 -0.80 27.73
CA SER A 10 -4.45 -2.26 27.58
C SER A 10 -5.08 -2.67 26.25
N SER A 11 -6.12 -1.94 25.81
CA SER A 11 -6.76 -2.18 24.50
C SER A 11 -5.83 -1.85 23.33
N THR A 12 -5.15 -0.70 23.36
CA THR A 12 -4.18 -0.31 22.32
C THR A 12 -2.94 -1.20 22.28
N LEU A 13 -2.45 -1.67 23.44
CA LEU A 13 -1.35 -2.63 23.51
C LEU A 13 -1.76 -3.98 22.94
N THR A 14 -2.93 -4.49 23.30
CA THR A 14 -3.43 -5.78 22.81
C THR A 14 -3.59 -5.76 21.29
N VAL A 15 -4.17 -4.68 20.74
CA VAL A 15 -4.28 -4.49 19.28
C VAL A 15 -2.91 -4.45 18.62
N ARG A 16 -1.94 -3.71 19.20
CA ARG A 16 -0.57 -3.64 18.67
C ARG A 16 0.16 -4.99 18.69
N PHE A 17 -0.03 -5.79 19.75
CA PHE A 17 0.53 -7.14 19.80
C PHE A 17 -0.09 -8.05 18.75
N PHE A 18 -1.40 -7.95 18.53
CA PHE A 18 -2.10 -8.71 17.51
C PHE A 18 -1.67 -8.31 16.08
N GLU A 19 -1.60 -7.01 15.78
CA GLU A 19 -1.13 -6.48 14.49
C GLU A 19 0.28 -6.97 14.16
N ARG A 20 1.20 -6.87 15.14
CA ARG A 20 2.58 -7.34 14.97
C ARG A 20 2.64 -8.85 14.83
N GLY A 21 1.88 -9.61 15.62
CA GLY A 21 1.80 -11.06 15.53
C GLY A 21 1.32 -11.54 14.16
N LEU A 22 0.27 -10.91 13.63
CA LEU A 22 -0.22 -11.18 12.28
C LEU A 22 0.83 -10.85 11.21
N GLY A 23 1.53 -9.71 11.36
CA GLY A 23 2.63 -9.34 10.48
C GLY A 23 3.75 -10.39 10.44
N PHE A 24 4.22 -10.85 11.61
CA PHE A 24 5.25 -11.90 11.68
C PHE A 24 4.77 -13.22 11.08
N ALA A 25 3.52 -13.62 11.37
CA ALA A 25 2.94 -14.85 10.81
C ALA A 25 2.90 -14.80 9.27
N LEU A 26 2.47 -13.68 8.69
CA LEU A 26 2.43 -13.49 7.24
C LEU A 26 3.82 -13.57 6.60
N ILE A 27 4.83 -12.95 7.23
CA ILE A 27 6.22 -12.98 6.73
C ILE A 27 6.78 -14.40 6.79
N ILE A 28 6.52 -15.15 7.86
CA ILE A 28 6.95 -16.55 8.01
C ILE A 28 6.31 -17.43 6.94
N VAL A 29 4.99 -17.30 6.75
CA VAL A 29 4.27 -18.02 5.69
C VAL A 29 4.81 -17.67 4.31
N LEU A 30 5.03 -16.38 4.03
CA LEU A 30 5.59 -15.94 2.76
C LEU A 30 7.00 -16.50 2.53
N THR A 31 7.82 -16.55 3.57
CA THR A 31 9.19 -17.08 3.51
C THR A 31 9.19 -18.59 3.24
N ILE A 32 8.33 -19.35 3.92
CA ILE A 32 8.19 -20.80 3.69
C ILE A 32 7.70 -21.05 2.25
N LEU A 33 6.71 -20.30 1.77
CA LEU A 33 6.22 -20.39 0.40
C LEU A 33 7.32 -20.06 -0.62
N ASN A 34 8.11 -19.03 -0.35
CA ASN A 34 9.22 -18.64 -1.22
C ASN A 34 10.31 -19.73 -1.28
N LEU A 35 10.65 -20.33 -0.13
CA LEU A 35 11.68 -21.39 -0.06
C LEU A 35 11.24 -22.72 -0.69
N TYR A 36 9.97 -23.09 -0.57
CA TYR A 36 9.48 -24.40 -1.04
C TYR A 36 8.90 -24.39 -2.46
N ALA A 37 8.44 -23.25 -2.99
CA ALA A 37 7.62 -23.21 -4.21
C ALA A 37 8.21 -22.42 -5.39
N ILE A 38 9.50 -22.06 -5.35
CA ILE A 38 10.20 -21.28 -6.39
C ILE A 38 9.99 -21.86 -7.80
N ASP A 39 10.02 -23.19 -7.99
CA ASP A 39 10.07 -23.75 -9.35
C ASP A 39 8.72 -23.93 -10.07
N LYS A 40 7.55 -23.88 -9.40
CA LYS A 40 6.25 -24.14 -10.09
C LYS A 40 5.02 -23.34 -9.66
N TYR A 41 4.93 -22.89 -8.41
CA TYR A 41 3.66 -22.34 -7.87
C TYR A 41 3.78 -20.92 -7.32
N ALA A 42 4.92 -20.54 -6.73
CA ALA A 42 5.08 -19.21 -6.13
C ALA A 42 4.97 -18.09 -7.17
N SER A 43 5.62 -18.24 -8.32
CA SER A 43 5.55 -17.25 -9.42
C SER A 43 4.13 -17.07 -9.94
N LYS A 44 3.38 -18.15 -10.16
CA LYS A 44 1.98 -18.08 -10.63
C LYS A 44 1.08 -17.37 -9.62
N PHE A 45 1.24 -17.66 -8.33
CA PHE A 45 0.51 -16.98 -7.26
C PHE A 45 0.82 -15.47 -7.23
N GLN A 46 2.09 -15.10 -7.33
CA GLN A 46 2.50 -13.69 -7.39
C GLN A 46 1.92 -12.94 -8.60
N VAL A 47 1.86 -13.59 -9.77
CA VAL A 47 1.22 -13.03 -10.96
C VAL A 47 -0.27 -12.79 -10.73
N VAL A 48 -0.99 -13.77 -10.17
CA VAL A 48 -2.42 -13.62 -9.84
C VAL A 48 -2.65 -12.47 -8.86
N VAL A 49 -1.82 -12.35 -7.82
CA VAL A 49 -1.89 -11.23 -6.86
C VAL A 49 -1.65 -9.89 -7.55
N THR A 50 -0.71 -9.83 -8.49
CA THR A 50 -0.40 -8.61 -9.24
C THR A 50 -1.57 -8.21 -10.14
N ILE A 51 -2.18 -9.17 -10.85
CA ILE A 51 -3.38 -8.93 -11.66
C ILE A 51 -4.54 -8.45 -10.77
N ALA A 52 -4.77 -9.11 -9.63
CA ALA A 52 -5.81 -8.72 -8.69
C ALA A 52 -5.61 -7.30 -8.15
N LYS A 53 -4.37 -6.92 -7.82
CA LYS A 53 -4.02 -5.54 -7.42
C LYS A 53 -4.36 -4.53 -8.52
N LEU A 54 -4.01 -4.82 -9.77
CA LEU A 54 -4.30 -3.94 -10.91
C LEU A 54 -5.81 -3.82 -11.18
N LEU A 55 -6.55 -4.93 -11.10
CA LEU A 55 -8.01 -4.93 -11.23
C LEU A 55 -8.67 -4.11 -10.12
N SER A 56 -8.22 -4.28 -8.88
CA SER A 56 -8.72 -3.49 -7.74
C SER A 56 -8.50 -1.99 -7.96
N LEU A 57 -7.31 -1.59 -8.42
CA LEU A 57 -7.01 -0.20 -8.77
C LEU A 57 -7.94 0.33 -9.86
N ALA A 58 -8.15 -0.45 -10.93
CA ALA A 58 -9.04 -0.08 -12.03
C ALA A 58 -10.49 0.14 -11.54
N VAL A 59 -10.99 -0.73 -10.66
CA VAL A 59 -12.34 -0.60 -10.09
C VAL A 59 -12.47 0.66 -9.22
N ILE A 60 -11.47 0.97 -8.40
CA ILE A 60 -11.47 2.19 -7.58
C ILE A 60 -11.52 3.43 -8.46
N ILE A 61 -10.69 3.48 -9.51
CA ILE A 61 -10.67 4.60 -10.46
C ILE A 61 -12.02 4.74 -11.18
N ALA A 62 -12.56 3.65 -11.73
CA ALA A 62 -13.83 3.65 -12.45
C ALA A 62 -15.00 4.08 -11.56
N THR A 63 -15.03 3.58 -10.32
CA THR A 63 -16.04 3.96 -9.32
C THR A 63 -15.95 5.44 -8.99
N GLY A 64 -14.73 5.97 -8.76
CA GLY A 64 -14.50 7.39 -8.53
C GLY A 64 -15.04 8.26 -9.67
N PHE A 65 -14.72 7.92 -10.92
CA PHE A 65 -15.24 8.63 -12.09
C PHE A 65 -16.76 8.53 -12.21
N TYR A 66 -17.34 7.35 -11.94
CA TYR A 66 -18.78 7.17 -11.98
C TYR A 66 -19.51 8.10 -10.98
N PHE A 67 -19.03 8.13 -9.73
CA PHE A 67 -19.59 9.01 -8.70
C PHE A 67 -19.38 10.50 -9.02
N LEU A 68 -18.26 10.86 -9.65
CA LEU A 68 -17.99 12.23 -10.06
C LEU A 68 -18.92 12.69 -11.20
N VAL A 69 -19.04 11.91 -12.27
CA VAL A 69 -19.75 12.29 -13.51
C VAL A 69 -21.26 12.13 -13.37
N PHE A 70 -21.75 11.02 -12.82
CA PHE A 70 -23.18 10.71 -12.81
C PHE A 70 -23.90 11.21 -11.56
N LYS A 71 -23.21 11.23 -10.41
CA LYS A 71 -23.81 11.63 -9.13
C LYS A 71 -23.48 13.07 -8.75
N GLY A 72 -22.52 13.71 -9.41
CA GLY A 72 -22.11 15.08 -9.13
C GLY A 72 -21.57 15.28 -7.71
N TRP A 73 -20.90 14.26 -7.14
CA TRP A 73 -20.34 14.31 -5.78
C TRP A 73 -19.08 15.18 -5.68
N THR A 74 -19.23 16.48 -5.95
CA THR A 74 -18.15 17.48 -5.95
C THR A 74 -17.88 18.12 -4.59
N GLN A 75 -18.71 17.85 -3.58
CA GLN A 75 -18.61 18.44 -2.24
C GLN A 75 -17.21 18.27 -1.61
N ASN A 76 -16.56 17.12 -1.82
CA ASN A 76 -15.20 16.85 -1.33
C ASN A 76 -14.10 17.61 -2.11
N LEU A 77 -14.43 18.12 -3.30
CA LEU A 77 -13.51 18.82 -4.21
C LEU A 77 -13.71 20.34 -4.20
N GLU A 78 -14.73 20.86 -3.52
CA GLU A 78 -15.00 22.31 -3.43
C GLU A 78 -13.95 23.04 -2.58
N HIS A 79 -13.45 22.39 -1.52
CA HIS A 79 -12.44 22.95 -0.62
C HIS A 79 -11.32 21.94 -0.29
N PRO A 80 -10.52 21.50 -1.29
CA PRO A 80 -9.59 20.39 -1.13
C PRO A 80 -8.41 20.67 -0.18
N PHE A 81 -8.12 21.95 0.07
CA PHE A 81 -7.03 22.39 0.95
C PHE A 81 -7.51 23.01 2.27
N ALA A 82 -8.82 23.07 2.52
CA ALA A 82 -9.34 23.62 3.77
C ALA A 82 -8.93 22.73 4.95
N GLY A 83 -8.30 23.33 5.96
CA GLY A 83 -7.77 22.59 7.12
C GLY A 83 -6.45 21.83 6.85
N SER A 84 -5.80 22.06 5.70
CA SER A 84 -4.49 21.46 5.43
C SER A 84 -3.41 22.02 6.37
N ASN A 85 -2.52 21.14 6.81
CA ASN A 85 -1.44 21.51 7.70
C ASN A 85 -0.17 21.78 6.90
N THR A 86 0.25 23.04 6.89
CA THR A 86 1.40 23.54 6.11
C THR A 86 2.71 23.52 6.89
N SER A 87 2.76 22.83 8.03
CA SER A 87 4.00 22.71 8.79
C SER A 87 5.07 21.95 7.98
N PRO A 88 6.32 22.42 7.95
CA PRO A 88 7.40 21.79 7.16
C PRO A 88 7.60 20.30 7.49
N GLY A 89 7.37 19.90 8.74
CA GLY A 89 7.46 18.50 9.18
C GLY A 89 6.37 17.61 8.57
N GLN A 90 5.12 18.07 8.50
CA GLN A 90 4.03 17.28 7.91
C GLN A 90 4.12 17.21 6.39
N ILE A 91 4.58 18.29 5.76
CA ILE A 91 4.89 18.28 4.32
C ILE A 91 5.99 17.24 4.02
N SER A 92 7.06 17.23 4.82
CA SER A 92 8.15 16.24 4.67
C SER A 92 7.64 14.80 4.86
N LEU A 93 6.74 14.57 5.81
CA LEU A 93 6.12 13.25 6.00
C LEU A 93 5.21 12.86 4.83
N ALA A 94 4.47 13.81 4.24
CA ALA A 94 3.67 13.57 3.05
C ALA A 94 4.55 13.19 1.85
N PHE A 95 5.69 13.87 1.68
CA PHE A 95 6.70 13.49 0.68
C PHE A 95 7.30 12.11 0.95
N TYR A 96 7.57 11.76 2.20
CA TYR A 96 8.04 10.42 2.56
C TYR A 96 7.04 9.34 2.13
N GLY A 97 5.73 9.55 2.37
CA GLY A 97 4.67 8.66 1.90
C GLY A 97 4.60 8.54 0.38
N ALA A 98 4.77 9.67 -0.34
CA ALA A 98 4.79 9.68 -1.81
C ALA A 98 6.04 8.98 -2.37
N LEU A 99 7.23 9.23 -1.82
CA LEU A 99 8.46 8.56 -2.25
C LEU A 99 8.41 7.06 -1.98
N TRP A 100 7.81 6.65 -0.86
CA TRP A 100 7.60 5.24 -0.55
C TRP A 100 6.69 4.55 -1.58
N SER A 101 5.62 5.20 -2.05
CA SER A 101 4.75 4.60 -3.06
C SER A 101 5.40 4.51 -4.45
N PHE A 102 6.39 5.36 -4.75
CA PHE A 102 7.21 5.32 -5.97
C PHE A 102 8.54 4.56 -5.82
N ALA A 103 8.78 3.93 -4.67
CA ALA A 103 9.99 3.14 -4.46
C ALA A 103 10.06 1.95 -5.43
N GLY A 104 11.24 1.68 -6.00
CA GLY A 104 11.48 0.58 -6.93
C GLY A 104 11.71 0.97 -8.40
N TRP A 105 11.69 2.27 -8.74
CA TRP A 105 12.01 2.76 -10.08
C TRP A 105 13.44 2.38 -10.54
N ASP A 106 14.37 2.24 -9.61
CA ASP A 106 15.76 1.84 -9.83
C ASP A 106 15.86 0.35 -10.21
N ILE A 107 15.04 -0.51 -9.60
CA ILE A 107 14.96 -1.95 -9.93
C ILE A 107 14.53 -2.17 -11.38
N LEU A 108 13.63 -1.34 -11.92
CA LEU A 108 13.27 -1.40 -13.34
C LEU A 108 14.46 -1.10 -14.24
N ASN A 109 15.31 -0.14 -13.87
CA ASN A 109 16.50 0.21 -14.65
C ASN A 109 17.57 -0.89 -14.61
N TYR A 110 17.67 -1.66 -13.53
CA TYR A 110 18.58 -2.82 -13.44
C TYR A 110 18.14 -4.02 -14.29
N GLY A 111 16.84 -4.19 -14.58
CA GLY A 111 16.32 -5.23 -15.48
C GLY A 111 16.33 -4.86 -16.96
N THR A 112 16.46 -3.58 -17.29
CA THR A 112 16.55 -3.08 -18.68
C THR A 112 17.67 -3.71 -19.54
N PRO A 113 18.87 -4.04 -19.01
CA PRO A 113 19.92 -4.69 -19.79
C PRO A 113 19.61 -6.13 -20.23
N GLU A 114 18.66 -6.81 -19.59
CA GLU A 114 18.28 -8.20 -19.91
C GLU A 114 17.27 -8.29 -21.07
N ILE A 115 16.78 -7.15 -21.56
CA ILE A 115 15.90 -7.07 -22.72
C ILE A 115 16.71 -7.39 -23.98
N TYR A 116 16.50 -8.58 -24.54
CA TYR A 116 17.12 -9.02 -25.78
C TYR A 116 16.76 -8.08 -26.96
N LYS A 117 17.78 -7.36 -27.46
CA LYS A 117 17.78 -6.36 -28.55
C LYS A 117 17.06 -5.02 -28.27
N PRO A 118 17.73 -4.06 -27.60
CA PRO A 118 17.44 -2.65 -27.85
C PRO A 118 17.93 -2.30 -29.27
N ARG A 119 17.00 -2.02 -30.19
CA ARG A 119 17.37 -1.39 -31.47
C ARG A 119 17.64 0.09 -31.17
N ARG A 120 18.79 0.58 -31.66
CA ARG A 120 19.32 1.94 -31.47
C ARG A 120 18.28 3.03 -31.60
#